data_AF-A0A5B1QJD9-F1
#
_entry.id   AF-A0A5B1QJD9-F1
#
_cell.length_a   1.000
_cell.length_b   1.000
_cell.length_c   1.000
_cell.angle_alpha   90.00
_cell.angle_beta   90.00
_cell.angle_gamma   90.00
#
_symmetry.space_group_name_H-M   'P 1'
#
loop_
_entity.id
_entity.type
_entity.pdbx_description
1 polymer ?
#
loop_
_entity_poly.entity_id
_entity_poly.type
_entity_poly.pdbx_seq_one_letter_code
_entity_poly.pdbx_strand_id
1 'polypeptide(L)'
;MKHHHHHHRSATSSPSPSAPEISVVEPQRRFPSGYVNGVRPPHHLNNSQTKFCNPWPSFRYQALSQWVDFTARNIFSHTSPPDNVKSLIPIQTPTWGAGSGNESKAKATWLGHACYLVEYPTPSGASRGPRIIFDPVLSDHCAPVSVPALKRFTDAPCSMDQLPPVDLIVLSHNHYDHTDLPTLRSITSNPAASPHVFVALNNGAHISKALEIPRARVHELDWWDERAVRIMLPAAGSTTSDGAESASSSTTEKEVEAQLRVTCTPSQHVSGRGPFDRWGALWAAWAIEELLPPAASSDSDASQPPPQTQTQTQSSASSPPGTSFAASSVWSTVGKKLFFAGDTGYRTVHDGEDEDKVPVCPAFAQVGERFGGMDAALLPIGAYGPRAMWSNLHASPSDAIRIMKDVKAKKGLAMHWGTWVLTTEPVMEPPELLRKECLKAGVQDDEFLVPGLGETAFF
;
A
#
# COMPACT_ATOMS: atom_id res chain seq x y z
N MET A 1 -21.13 61.55 -18.52
CA MET A 1 -20.39 60.54 -17.72
C MET A 1 -20.81 59.17 -18.22
N LYS A 2 -19.86 58.34 -18.66
CA LYS A 2 -20.11 57.02 -19.28
C LYS A 2 -20.44 56.00 -18.19
N HIS A 3 -21.57 55.31 -18.30
CA HIS A 3 -21.86 54.10 -17.51
C HIS A 3 -21.37 52.87 -18.27
N HIS A 4 -20.40 52.16 -17.71
CA HIS A 4 -20.00 50.82 -18.18
C HIS A 4 -20.87 49.77 -17.50
N HIS A 5 -21.61 49.00 -18.30
CA HIS A 5 -22.22 47.74 -17.86
C HIS A 5 -21.16 46.64 -17.88
N HIS A 6 -20.84 46.09 -16.70
CA HIS A 6 -20.15 44.81 -16.59
C HIS A 6 -21.16 43.68 -16.72
N HIS A 7 -21.08 42.92 -17.82
CA HIS A 7 -21.71 41.62 -17.91
C HIS A 7 -20.93 40.62 -17.03
N HIS A 8 -21.51 40.22 -15.91
CA HIS A 8 -21.12 38.99 -15.23
C HIS A 8 -21.59 37.80 -16.08
N ARG A 9 -20.65 37.16 -16.79
CA ARG A 9 -20.87 35.77 -17.24
C ARG A 9 -20.81 34.89 -15.99
N SER A 10 -21.96 34.35 -15.60
CA SER A 10 -22.03 33.23 -14.66
C SER A 10 -21.31 32.05 -15.34
N ALA A 11 -20.18 31.63 -14.79
CA ALA A 11 -19.53 30.39 -15.18
C ALA A 11 -20.44 29.26 -14.69
N THR A 12 -21.20 28.66 -15.60
CA THR A 12 -21.90 27.40 -15.36
C THR A 12 -20.84 26.34 -15.10
N SER A 13 -20.70 25.93 -13.84
CA SER A 13 -19.85 24.79 -13.45
C SER A 13 -20.41 23.54 -14.10
N SER A 14 -19.66 22.94 -15.02
CA SER A 14 -19.90 21.57 -15.49
C SER A 14 -19.93 20.64 -14.27
N PRO A 15 -20.82 19.63 -14.22
CA PRO A 15 -20.79 18.65 -13.14
C PRO A 15 -19.44 17.91 -13.19
N SER A 16 -18.66 18.03 -12.12
CA SER A 16 -17.47 17.21 -11.91
C SER A 16 -17.91 15.74 -11.88
N PRO A 17 -17.17 14.81 -12.51
CA PRO A 17 -17.47 13.39 -12.36
C PRO A 17 -17.48 13.04 -10.87
N SER A 18 -18.52 12.35 -10.42
CA SER A 18 -18.65 11.91 -9.03
C SER A 18 -17.54 10.92 -8.71
N ALA A 19 -16.95 11.04 -7.51
CA ALA A 19 -15.98 10.07 -7.03
C ALA A 19 -16.58 8.65 -6.97
N PRO A 20 -15.80 7.59 -7.29
CA PRO A 20 -16.21 6.21 -7.13
C PRO A 20 -16.83 5.92 -5.76
N GLU A 21 -17.97 5.23 -5.73
CA GLU A 21 -18.52 4.71 -4.48
C GLU A 21 -17.67 3.51 -3.99
N ILE A 22 -17.27 3.56 -2.72
CA ILE A 22 -16.49 2.50 -2.07
C ILE A 22 -17.24 1.99 -0.86
N SER A 23 -17.39 0.66 -0.78
CA SER A 23 -17.93 -0.01 0.40
C SER A 23 -16.94 -1.07 0.90
N VAL A 24 -16.84 -1.20 2.22
CA VAL A 24 -15.92 -2.12 2.88
C VAL A 24 -16.72 -3.10 3.70
N VAL A 25 -16.52 -4.39 3.45
CA VAL A 25 -17.16 -5.46 4.21
C VAL A 25 -16.44 -5.61 5.55
N GLU A 26 -17.20 -5.96 6.59
CA GLU A 26 -16.71 -6.08 7.97
C GLU A 26 -15.46 -6.96 8.14
N PRO A 27 -14.62 -6.71 9.17
CA PRO A 27 -14.32 -7.77 10.12
C PRO A 27 -13.90 -9.20 9.80
N GLN A 28 -13.10 -9.60 8.79
CA GLN A 28 -12.64 -11.00 8.79
C GLN A 28 -11.23 -11.13 9.36
N ARG A 29 -11.09 -11.96 10.40
CA ARG A 29 -9.79 -12.32 10.99
C ARG A 29 -9.51 -13.77 10.65
N ARG A 30 -8.51 -14.01 9.80
CA ARG A 30 -8.09 -15.35 9.41
C ARG A 30 -6.62 -15.51 9.75
N PHE A 31 -6.33 -16.19 10.85
CA PHE A 31 -4.94 -16.42 11.20
C PHE A 31 -4.32 -17.55 10.37
N PRO A 32 -3.00 -17.52 10.12
CA PRO A 32 -2.28 -18.73 9.71
C PRO A 32 -2.31 -19.78 10.83
N SER A 33 -1.98 -21.03 10.48
CA SER A 33 -1.88 -22.13 11.44
C SER A 33 -0.95 -21.78 12.61
N GLY A 34 -1.40 -21.98 13.84
CA GLY A 34 -0.62 -21.73 15.08
C GLY A 34 -1.12 -20.56 15.93
N TYR A 35 -2.02 -19.71 15.44
CA TYR A 35 -2.73 -18.74 16.27
C TYR A 35 -3.98 -19.36 16.87
N VAL A 36 -4.21 -19.10 18.16
CA VAL A 36 -5.36 -19.64 18.91
C VAL A 36 -6.36 -18.51 19.18
N ASN A 37 -7.61 -18.71 18.79
CA ASN A 37 -8.67 -17.75 19.05
C ASN A 37 -8.89 -17.57 20.56
N GLY A 38 -9.10 -16.34 21.02
CA GLY A 38 -9.25 -16.02 22.44
C GLY A 38 -7.93 -15.89 23.22
N VAL A 39 -6.78 -16.14 22.60
CA VAL A 39 -5.46 -15.84 23.18
C VAL A 39 -4.97 -14.51 22.63
N ARG A 40 -4.43 -13.65 23.50
CA ARG A 40 -3.83 -12.39 23.07
C ARG A 40 -2.69 -12.68 22.08
N PRO A 41 -2.71 -12.08 20.87
CA PRO A 41 -1.62 -12.26 19.91
C PRO A 41 -0.27 -11.80 20.49
N PRO A 42 0.85 -12.46 20.13
CA PRO A 42 2.14 -12.27 20.80
C PRO A 42 2.74 -10.87 20.57
N HIS A 43 2.31 -10.15 19.53
CA HIS A 43 2.74 -8.79 19.24
C HIS A 43 2.01 -7.72 20.07
N HIS A 44 1.00 -8.10 20.86
CA HIS A 44 0.32 -7.19 21.80
C HIS A 44 0.98 -7.31 23.19
N LEU A 45 1.53 -6.20 23.69
CA LEU A 45 2.11 -6.15 25.04
C LEU A 45 1.06 -6.11 26.14
N ASN A 46 -0.16 -5.66 25.82
CA ASN A 46 -1.28 -5.57 26.75
C ASN A 46 -2.62 -5.98 26.10
N ASN A 47 -3.63 -6.28 26.93
CA ASN A 47 -4.95 -6.71 26.44
C ASN A 47 -5.78 -5.54 25.88
N SER A 48 -5.41 -4.30 26.19
CA SER A 48 -6.08 -3.09 25.72
C SER A 48 -5.68 -2.69 24.30
N GLN A 49 -4.76 -3.44 23.66
CA GLN A 49 -4.25 -3.18 22.31
C GLN A 49 -3.63 -1.79 22.18
N THR A 50 -3.03 -1.24 23.24
CA THR A 50 -2.43 0.11 23.24
C THR A 50 -0.91 0.12 23.19
N LYS A 51 -0.26 -1.06 23.22
CA LYS A 51 1.18 -1.21 23.09
C LYS A 51 1.54 -2.49 22.35
N PHE A 52 2.53 -2.40 21.47
CA PHE A 52 2.94 -3.49 20.59
C PHE A 52 4.43 -3.82 20.74
N CYS A 53 4.82 -5.01 20.29
CA CYS A 53 6.21 -5.45 20.25
C CYS A 53 6.50 -6.33 19.04
N ASN A 54 7.77 -6.51 18.71
CA ASN A 54 8.22 -7.57 17.82
C ASN A 54 8.28 -8.90 18.61
N PRO A 55 7.52 -9.93 18.22
CA PRO A 55 7.42 -11.16 19.02
C PRO A 55 8.48 -12.22 18.69
N TRP A 56 9.26 -12.06 17.61
CA TRP A 56 10.17 -13.10 17.12
C TRP A 56 11.61 -12.91 17.60
N PRO A 57 12.38 -14.01 17.76
CA PRO A 57 13.80 -13.96 18.10
C PRO A 57 14.69 -13.20 17.11
N SER A 58 14.21 -13.00 15.88
CA SER A 58 14.86 -12.19 14.85
C SER A 58 14.94 -10.71 15.21
N PHE A 59 14.12 -10.23 16.14
CA PHE A 59 14.21 -8.88 16.68
C PHE A 59 14.97 -8.89 18.00
N ARG A 60 16.12 -8.21 18.02
CA ARG A 60 16.93 -8.00 19.22
C ARG A 60 17.21 -6.51 19.37
N TYR A 61 17.31 -6.08 20.63
CA TYR A 61 17.71 -4.73 20.97
C TYR A 61 19.23 -4.62 20.95
N GLN A 62 19.69 -3.46 20.51
CA GLN A 62 21.10 -3.09 20.49
C GLN A 62 21.61 -2.93 21.91
N ALA A 63 22.79 -3.48 22.17
CA ALA A 63 23.46 -3.31 23.44
C ALA A 63 23.94 -1.87 23.62
N LEU A 64 24.14 -1.44 24.88
CA LEU A 64 24.69 -0.12 25.19
C LEU A 64 26.07 0.09 24.54
N SER A 65 26.90 -0.95 24.46
CA SER A 65 28.20 -0.90 23.79
C SER A 65 28.07 -0.56 22.30
N GLN A 66 27.07 -1.11 21.61
CA GLN A 66 26.83 -0.80 20.20
C GLN A 66 26.39 0.64 19.99
N TRP A 67 25.56 1.18 20.90
CA TRP A 67 25.22 2.60 20.88
C TRP A 67 26.43 3.52 21.08
N VAL A 68 27.33 3.16 22.01
CA VAL A 68 28.58 3.89 22.25
C VAL A 68 29.49 3.82 21.03
N ASP A 69 29.70 2.63 20.46
CA ASP A 69 30.55 2.42 19.30
C ASP A 69 30.01 3.13 18.06
N PHE A 70 28.69 3.04 17.82
CA PHE A 70 28.03 3.76 16.74
C PHE A 70 28.21 5.26 16.89
N THR A 71 27.93 5.81 18.07
CA THR A 71 28.11 7.25 18.33
C THR A 71 29.57 7.66 18.08
N ALA A 72 30.54 6.90 18.60
CA ALA A 72 31.96 7.17 18.41
C ALA A 72 32.38 7.15 16.93
N ARG A 73 31.90 6.16 16.16
CA ARG A 73 32.19 6.05 14.71
C ARG A 73 31.48 7.13 13.89
N ASN A 74 30.29 7.55 14.32
CA ASN A 74 29.45 8.47 13.54
C ASN A 74 29.69 9.95 13.81
N ILE A 75 30.40 10.33 14.89
CA ILE A 75 30.75 11.73 15.17
C ILE A 75 31.43 12.41 13.97
N PHE A 76 32.11 11.64 13.11
CA PHE A 76 32.80 12.15 11.92
C PHE A 76 32.30 11.58 10.59
N SER A 77 31.33 10.66 10.57
CA SER A 77 30.78 10.10 9.34
C SER A 77 29.52 10.85 8.92
N HIS A 78 29.61 11.67 7.89
CA HIS A 78 28.45 12.26 7.23
C HIS A 78 28.34 11.70 5.83
N THR A 79 27.35 10.82 5.62
CA THR A 79 27.00 10.40 4.27
C THR A 79 26.33 11.57 3.58
N SER A 80 26.93 12.02 2.48
CA SER A 80 26.35 13.03 1.61
C SER A 80 26.09 12.40 0.25
N PRO A 81 24.96 12.73 -0.41
CA PRO A 81 24.77 12.34 -1.80
C PRO A 81 25.90 12.90 -2.66
N PRO A 82 26.37 12.16 -3.68
CA PRO A 82 27.34 12.71 -4.62
C PRO A 82 26.74 13.89 -5.40
N ASP A 83 27.57 14.84 -5.83
CA ASP A 83 27.12 16.07 -6.51
C ASP A 83 26.25 15.78 -7.76
N ASN A 84 26.51 14.66 -8.42
CA ASN A 84 25.79 14.21 -9.61
C ASN A 84 24.65 13.21 -9.32
N VAL A 85 24.20 13.04 -8.06
CA VAL A 85 23.17 12.04 -7.67
C VAL A 85 21.89 12.12 -8.52
N LYS A 86 21.44 13.33 -8.85
CA LYS A 86 20.24 13.55 -9.69
C LYS A 86 20.37 12.99 -11.12
N SER A 87 21.60 12.82 -11.60
CA SER A 87 21.87 12.18 -12.90
C SER A 87 22.02 10.66 -12.80
N LEU A 88 22.29 10.13 -11.59
CA LEU A 88 22.49 8.70 -11.34
C LEU A 88 21.18 7.96 -11.07
N ILE A 89 20.17 8.67 -10.54
CA ILE A 89 18.82 8.14 -10.33
C ILE A 89 17.90 8.79 -11.38
N PRO A 90 17.52 8.07 -12.45
CA PRO A 90 16.64 8.61 -13.47
C PRO A 90 15.31 9.09 -12.87
N ILE A 91 14.90 10.31 -13.24
CA ILE A 91 13.61 10.88 -12.89
C ILE A 91 12.85 11.16 -14.18
N GLN A 92 11.61 10.67 -14.25
CA GLN A 92 10.71 10.93 -15.35
C GLN A 92 9.33 11.32 -14.85
N THR A 93 8.60 12.09 -15.66
CA THR A 93 7.18 12.32 -15.40
C THR A 93 6.42 11.00 -15.56
N PRO A 94 5.60 10.58 -14.59
CA PRO A 94 4.86 9.34 -14.68
C PRO A 94 3.90 9.31 -15.87
N THR A 95 3.92 8.23 -16.63
CA THR A 95 2.94 7.96 -17.69
C THR A 95 1.74 7.16 -17.19
N TRP A 96 1.82 6.65 -15.95
CA TRP A 96 0.81 5.75 -15.34
C TRP A 96 0.56 4.47 -16.17
N GLY A 97 1.52 4.09 -17.00
CA GLY A 97 1.39 2.98 -17.96
C GLY A 97 0.50 3.28 -19.17
N ALA A 98 0.15 4.54 -19.44
CA ALA A 98 -0.61 4.94 -20.63
C ALA A 98 0.12 4.55 -21.92
N GLY A 99 -0.63 4.08 -22.92
CA GLY A 99 -0.09 3.70 -24.24
C GLY A 99 0.73 2.40 -24.26
N SER A 100 0.76 1.64 -23.16
CA SER A 100 1.55 0.40 -23.06
C SER A 100 0.89 -0.84 -23.69
N GLY A 101 -0.43 -0.81 -23.96
CA GLY A 101 -1.18 -1.97 -24.45
C GLY A 101 -1.22 -3.17 -23.48
N ASN A 102 -0.94 -2.92 -22.19
CA ASN A 102 -0.87 -3.92 -21.13
C ASN A 102 -2.01 -3.74 -20.11
N GLU A 103 -3.22 -3.43 -20.57
CA GLU A 103 -4.39 -3.16 -19.71
C GLU A 103 -4.79 -4.36 -18.83
N SER A 104 -4.37 -5.57 -19.21
CA SER A 104 -4.58 -6.81 -18.46
C SER A 104 -3.56 -7.07 -17.35
N LYS A 105 -2.53 -6.23 -17.21
CA LYS A 105 -1.49 -6.38 -16.17
C LYS A 105 -1.71 -5.36 -15.05
N ALA A 106 -1.23 -5.71 -13.86
CA ALA A 106 -1.10 -4.72 -12.80
C ALA A 106 0.10 -3.82 -13.09
N LYS A 107 0.00 -2.55 -12.70
CA LYS A 107 0.99 -1.49 -12.94
C LYS A 107 1.45 -0.94 -11.61
N ALA A 108 2.75 -0.84 -11.37
CA ALA A 108 3.32 -0.19 -10.18
C ALA A 108 4.22 0.96 -10.63
N THR A 109 3.85 2.18 -10.26
CA THR A 109 4.64 3.38 -10.55
C THR A 109 5.36 3.83 -9.28
N TRP A 110 6.69 3.84 -9.31
CA TRP A 110 7.49 4.27 -8.16
C TRP A 110 7.53 5.79 -8.09
N LEU A 111 7.08 6.37 -6.98
CA LEU A 111 7.05 7.83 -6.76
C LEU A 111 8.18 8.31 -5.83
N GLY A 112 9.05 7.38 -5.42
CA GLY A 112 10.19 7.61 -4.56
C GLY A 112 9.98 7.11 -3.15
N HIS A 113 11.08 6.75 -2.50
CA HIS A 113 11.09 6.16 -1.16
C HIS A 113 10.19 4.91 -1.09
N ALA A 114 9.31 4.77 -0.10
CA ALA A 114 8.30 3.70 -0.03
C ALA A 114 7.01 4.00 -0.81
N CYS A 115 6.95 5.10 -1.57
CA CYS A 115 5.73 5.50 -2.27
C CYS A 115 5.58 4.80 -3.62
N TYR A 116 4.54 3.98 -3.74
CA TYR A 116 4.09 3.39 -5.00
C TYR A 116 2.63 3.72 -5.25
N LEU A 117 2.31 4.10 -6.47
CA LEU A 117 0.96 4.03 -7.00
C LEU A 117 0.80 2.74 -7.80
N VAL A 118 -0.14 1.88 -7.38
CA VAL A 118 -0.47 0.62 -8.05
C VAL A 118 -1.85 0.70 -8.65
N GLU A 119 -1.98 0.36 -9.94
CA GLU A 119 -3.24 0.14 -10.62
C GLU A 119 -3.39 -1.35 -10.94
N TYR A 120 -4.47 -1.97 -10.45
CA TYR A 120 -4.82 -3.36 -10.77
C TYR A 120 -5.35 -3.47 -12.22
N PRO A 121 -5.45 -4.70 -12.79
CA PRO A 121 -6.00 -4.87 -14.12
C PRO A 121 -7.36 -4.18 -14.29
N THR A 122 -7.59 -3.59 -15.46
CA THR A 122 -8.85 -2.91 -15.76
C THR A 122 -9.96 -3.93 -15.99
N PRO A 123 -11.04 -3.95 -15.18
CA PRO A 123 -12.17 -4.83 -15.42
C PRO A 123 -12.84 -4.51 -16.76
N SER A 124 -13.42 -5.53 -17.40
CA SER A 124 -14.12 -5.37 -18.67
C SER A 124 -15.23 -4.32 -18.56
N GLY A 125 -15.19 -3.31 -19.43
CA GLY A 125 -16.16 -2.22 -19.45
C GLY A 125 -15.82 -1.03 -18.53
N ALA A 126 -14.78 -1.12 -17.69
CA ALA A 126 -14.27 0.01 -16.93
C ALA A 126 -13.25 0.82 -17.74
N SER A 127 -13.08 2.10 -17.42
CA SER A 127 -12.07 2.98 -18.04
C SER A 127 -10.68 2.84 -17.43
N ARG A 128 -10.59 2.27 -16.22
CA ARG A 128 -9.34 2.00 -15.47
C ARG A 128 -9.55 0.87 -14.48
N GLY A 129 -8.47 0.32 -13.94
CA GLY A 129 -8.52 -0.55 -12.78
C GLY A 129 -8.54 0.19 -11.44
N PRO A 130 -8.74 -0.55 -10.33
CA PRO A 130 -8.59 -0.03 -8.97
C PRO A 130 -7.19 0.54 -8.71
N ARG A 131 -7.11 1.69 -8.07
CA ARG A 131 -5.86 2.39 -7.75
C ARG A 131 -5.61 2.45 -6.26
N ILE A 132 -4.43 2.01 -5.85
CA ILE A 132 -3.95 2.01 -4.47
C ILE A 132 -2.66 2.81 -4.42
N ILE A 133 -2.54 3.72 -3.45
CA ILE A 133 -1.27 4.38 -3.17
C ILE A 133 -0.75 3.94 -1.80
N PHE A 134 0.50 3.50 -1.77
CA PHE A 134 1.19 3.02 -0.58
C PHE A 134 2.13 4.10 -0.06
N ASP A 135 2.14 4.30 1.27
CA ASP A 135 3.03 5.24 2.00
C ASP A 135 3.32 6.54 1.22
N PRO A 136 2.29 7.33 0.86
CA PRO A 136 2.44 8.46 -0.04
C PRO A 136 3.24 9.60 0.60
N VAL A 137 4.44 9.85 0.06
CA VAL A 137 5.31 10.97 0.46
C VAL A 137 5.91 11.67 -0.75
N LEU A 138 5.37 12.84 -1.07
CA LEU A 138 5.89 13.74 -2.12
C LEU A 138 6.51 15.03 -1.55
N SER A 139 6.38 15.27 -0.25
CA SER A 139 7.01 16.43 0.40
C SER A 139 8.55 16.39 0.33
N ASP A 140 9.16 17.57 0.42
CA ASP A 140 10.61 17.72 0.46
C ASP A 140 11.26 17.14 1.73
N HIS A 141 10.54 17.17 2.85
CA HIS A 141 11.08 16.82 4.17
C HIS A 141 10.24 15.73 4.82
N CYS A 142 10.91 14.76 5.45
CA CYS A 142 10.28 13.67 6.18
C CYS A 142 10.40 13.85 7.70
N ALA A 143 10.01 15.01 8.22
CA ALA A 143 10.13 15.36 9.64
C ALA A 143 9.00 16.32 10.08
N PRO A 144 8.67 16.40 11.38
CA PRO A 144 7.64 17.33 11.88
C PRO A 144 8.01 18.81 11.69
N VAL A 145 9.31 19.07 11.50
CA VAL A 145 9.86 20.40 11.22
C VAL A 145 10.79 20.30 10.02
N SER A 146 10.83 21.32 9.17
CA SER A 146 11.72 21.35 8.01
C SER A 146 13.17 21.51 8.46
N VAL A 147 13.93 20.41 8.44
CA VAL A 147 15.36 20.37 8.72
C VAL A 147 16.12 20.18 7.40
N PRO A 148 17.04 21.08 7.00
CA PRO A 148 17.75 20.96 5.72
C PRO A 148 18.46 19.62 5.51
N ALA A 149 18.97 19.01 6.57
CA ALA A 149 19.62 17.69 6.54
C ALA A 149 18.66 16.52 6.22
N LEU A 150 17.35 16.71 6.42
CA LEU A 150 16.30 15.73 6.10
C LEU A 150 15.50 16.15 4.86
N LYS A 151 16.07 17.00 4.02
CA LYS A 151 15.53 17.30 2.69
C LYS A 151 15.87 16.17 1.73
N ARG A 152 14.92 15.80 0.87
CA ARG A 152 15.16 14.81 -0.20
C ARG A 152 16.22 15.32 -1.18
N PHE A 153 17.08 14.43 -1.65
CA PHE A 153 18.16 14.77 -2.60
C PHE A 153 17.78 14.50 -4.07
N THR A 154 16.76 13.69 -4.31
CA THR A 154 16.06 13.58 -5.60
C THR A 154 14.74 14.34 -5.53
N ASP A 155 14.32 15.01 -6.60
CA ASP A 155 13.00 15.67 -6.64
C ASP A 155 11.86 14.62 -6.74
N ALA A 156 10.64 15.00 -6.37
CA ALA A 156 9.47 14.17 -6.65
C ALA A 156 9.25 14.06 -8.17
N PRO A 157 8.86 12.90 -8.72
CA PRO A 157 8.68 12.74 -10.18
C PRO A 157 7.45 13.49 -10.71
N CYS A 158 6.51 13.86 -9.83
CA CYS A 158 5.35 14.68 -10.14
C CYS A 158 4.96 15.55 -8.93
N SER A 159 4.18 16.60 -9.16
CA SER A 159 3.54 17.35 -8.09
C SER A 159 2.32 16.60 -7.53
N MET A 160 1.87 16.97 -6.32
CA MET A 160 0.77 16.27 -5.63
C MET A 160 -0.57 16.39 -6.38
N ASP A 161 -0.78 17.46 -7.15
CA ASP A 161 -1.96 17.69 -8.00
C ASP A 161 -1.93 16.91 -9.32
N GLN A 162 -0.76 16.38 -9.71
CA GLN A 162 -0.61 15.50 -10.86
C GLN A 162 -0.91 14.03 -10.54
N LEU A 163 -1.12 13.69 -9.26
CA LEU A 163 -1.54 12.35 -8.88
C LEU A 163 -2.94 12.05 -9.45
N PRO A 164 -3.13 10.89 -10.10
CA PRO A 164 -4.45 10.51 -10.55
C PRO A 164 -5.38 10.23 -9.35
N PRO A 165 -6.71 10.26 -9.55
CA PRO A 165 -7.67 9.78 -8.55
C PRO A 165 -7.29 8.38 -8.07
N VAL A 166 -7.24 8.19 -6.74
CA VAL A 166 -6.95 6.91 -6.09
C VAL A 166 -8.16 6.44 -5.29
N ASP A 167 -8.34 5.12 -5.20
CA ASP A 167 -9.46 4.53 -4.47
C ASP A 167 -9.06 4.18 -3.04
N LEU A 168 -7.83 3.69 -2.85
CA LEU A 168 -7.32 3.27 -1.54
C LEU A 168 -5.98 3.94 -1.21
N ILE A 169 -5.81 4.33 0.05
CA ILE A 169 -4.52 4.70 0.63
C ILE A 169 -4.15 3.61 1.63
N VAL A 170 -2.93 3.10 1.57
CA VAL A 170 -2.42 2.07 2.49
C VAL A 170 -1.19 2.59 3.19
N LEU A 171 -1.22 2.64 4.52
CA LEU A 171 -0.09 3.08 5.35
C LEU A 171 0.50 1.89 6.13
N SER A 172 1.80 1.67 6.00
CA SER A 172 2.53 0.62 6.73
C SER A 172 2.65 0.95 8.22
N HIS A 173 3.06 2.19 8.54
CA HIS A 173 3.26 2.68 9.89
C HIS A 173 3.33 4.21 9.90
N ASN A 174 3.55 4.79 11.08
CA ASN A 174 3.34 6.22 11.31
C ASN A 174 4.61 7.08 11.26
N HIS A 175 5.77 6.58 10.85
CA HIS A 175 6.94 7.46 10.69
C HIS A 175 6.70 8.54 9.62
N TYR A 176 7.45 9.63 9.70
CA TYR A 176 7.23 10.82 8.88
C TYR A 176 7.56 10.61 7.40
N ASP A 177 8.44 9.68 7.08
CA ASP A 177 8.80 9.25 5.74
C ASP A 177 7.83 8.23 5.13
N HIS A 178 6.79 7.81 5.87
CA HIS A 178 5.73 6.91 5.38
C HIS A 178 4.32 7.51 5.51
N THR A 179 4.15 8.45 6.44
CA THR A 179 2.90 9.17 6.70
C THR A 179 3.14 10.67 6.58
N ASP A 180 3.04 11.17 5.35
CA ASP A 180 3.19 12.58 4.99
C ASP A 180 1.83 13.28 4.85
N LEU A 181 1.48 14.06 5.88
CA LEU A 181 0.17 14.70 5.97
C LEU A 181 -0.12 15.67 4.81
N PRO A 182 0.82 16.52 4.33
CA PRO A 182 0.65 17.29 3.11
C PRO A 182 0.22 16.46 1.88
N THR A 183 0.94 15.37 1.56
CA THR A 183 0.60 14.51 0.42
C THR A 183 -0.77 13.86 0.63
N LEU A 184 -1.02 13.31 1.81
CA LEU A 184 -2.30 12.68 2.15
C LEU A 184 -3.47 13.66 2.02
N ARG A 185 -3.34 14.90 2.49
CA ARG A 185 -4.38 15.93 2.34
C ARG A 185 -4.66 16.22 0.88
N SER A 186 -3.61 16.41 0.06
CA SER A 186 -3.77 16.64 -1.38
C SER A 186 -4.57 15.52 -2.05
N ILE A 187 -4.27 14.27 -1.70
CA ILE A 187 -4.98 13.10 -2.23
C ILE A 187 -6.44 13.09 -1.77
N THR A 188 -6.70 13.27 -0.46
CA THR A 188 -8.06 13.20 0.09
C THR A 188 -8.95 14.39 -0.25
N SER A 189 -8.37 15.51 -0.68
CA SER A 189 -9.09 16.71 -1.11
C SER A 189 -9.37 16.73 -2.62
N ASN A 190 -8.91 15.73 -3.38
CA ASN A 190 -9.20 15.64 -4.81
C ASN A 190 -10.72 15.38 -5.02
N PRO A 191 -11.46 16.28 -5.69
CA PRO A 191 -12.92 16.14 -5.84
C PRO A 191 -13.35 14.93 -6.70
N ALA A 192 -12.44 14.38 -7.51
CA ALA A 192 -12.70 13.18 -8.32
C ALA A 192 -12.45 11.86 -7.56
N ALA A 193 -12.08 11.92 -6.28
CA ALA A 193 -11.80 10.75 -5.46
C ALA A 193 -12.32 10.92 -4.02
N SER A 194 -12.70 9.82 -3.39
CA SER A 194 -13.00 9.78 -1.96
C SER A 194 -12.36 8.55 -1.34
N PRO A 195 -11.02 8.50 -1.27
CA PRO A 195 -10.32 7.27 -0.96
C PRO A 195 -10.61 6.78 0.46
N HIS A 196 -10.59 5.47 0.62
CA HIS A 196 -10.57 4.80 1.92
C HIS A 196 -9.13 4.57 2.36
N VAL A 197 -8.83 4.80 3.64
CA VAL A 197 -7.50 4.71 4.21
C VAL A 197 -7.38 3.44 5.06
N PHE A 198 -6.40 2.61 4.78
CA PHE A 198 -6.07 1.40 5.52
C PHE A 198 -4.80 1.61 6.31
N VAL A 199 -4.86 1.34 7.62
CA VAL A 199 -3.75 1.54 8.54
C VAL A 199 -3.71 0.40 9.55
N ALA A 200 -2.53 0.16 10.13
CA ALA A 200 -2.39 -0.75 11.26
C ALA A 200 -3.01 -0.13 12.54
N LEU A 201 -3.34 -0.96 13.54
CA LEU A 201 -3.99 -0.52 14.79
C LEU A 201 -3.38 0.73 15.44
N ASN A 202 -4.27 1.57 15.98
CA ASN A 202 -4.02 2.83 16.69
C ASN A 202 -3.43 3.98 15.84
N ASN A 203 -3.39 3.83 14.51
CA ASN A 203 -3.05 4.93 13.62
C ASN A 203 -4.29 5.74 13.18
N GLY A 204 -5.48 5.14 13.21
CA GLY A 204 -6.65 5.65 12.51
C GLY A 204 -7.24 6.93 13.11
N ALA A 205 -7.24 7.07 14.43
CA ALA A 205 -7.75 8.26 15.09
C ALA A 205 -6.95 9.52 14.74
N HIS A 206 -5.61 9.42 14.71
CA HIS A 206 -4.75 10.54 14.33
C HIS A 206 -4.91 10.88 12.85
N ILE A 207 -4.93 9.88 11.96
CA ILE A 207 -5.10 10.08 10.52
C ILE A 207 -6.44 10.74 10.21
N SER A 208 -7.55 10.21 10.73
CA SER A 208 -8.89 10.78 10.54
C SER A 208 -8.95 12.24 10.99
N LYS A 209 -8.37 12.54 12.16
CA LYS A 209 -8.30 13.92 12.67
C LYS A 209 -7.42 14.83 11.81
N ALA A 210 -6.25 14.36 11.39
CA ALA A 210 -5.26 15.20 10.68
C ALA A 210 -5.64 15.49 9.23
N LEU A 211 -6.41 14.59 8.61
CA LEU A 211 -6.94 14.72 7.25
C LEU A 211 -8.39 15.25 7.22
N GLU A 212 -9.03 15.40 8.39
CA GLU A 212 -10.42 15.85 8.51
C GLU A 212 -11.42 14.96 7.74
N ILE A 213 -11.15 13.65 7.72
CA ILE A 213 -11.99 12.66 7.05
C ILE A 213 -12.80 11.82 8.05
N PRO A 214 -14.04 11.38 7.72
CA PRO A 214 -14.85 10.54 8.60
C PRO A 214 -14.15 9.24 9.01
N ARG A 215 -14.34 8.80 10.26
CA ARG A 215 -13.78 7.54 10.75
C ARG A 215 -14.22 6.32 9.95
N ALA A 216 -15.40 6.36 9.33
CA ALA A 216 -15.90 5.31 8.44
C ALA A 216 -15.02 5.10 7.19
N ARG A 217 -14.20 6.09 6.81
CA ARG A 217 -13.22 5.98 5.71
C ARG A 217 -11.83 5.56 6.18
N VAL A 218 -11.62 5.29 7.47
CA VAL A 218 -10.31 4.93 8.02
C VAL A 218 -10.40 3.57 8.74
N HIS A 219 -9.83 2.56 8.09
CA HIS A 219 -9.91 1.16 8.47
C HIS A 219 -8.65 0.76 9.22
N GLU A 220 -8.78 0.51 10.53
CA GLU A 220 -7.71 0.01 11.38
C GLU A 220 -7.74 -1.51 11.44
N LEU A 221 -6.61 -2.14 11.12
CA LEU A 221 -6.49 -3.59 11.08
C LEU A 221 -5.34 -4.06 11.98
N ASP A 222 -5.58 -5.15 12.70
CA ASP A 222 -4.53 -5.92 13.36
C ASP A 222 -3.83 -6.84 12.36
N TRP A 223 -2.68 -7.38 12.72
CA TRP A 223 -2.06 -8.42 11.90
C TRP A 223 -3.01 -9.59 11.69
N TRP A 224 -3.12 -10.00 10.42
CA TRP A 224 -3.99 -11.04 9.88
C TRP A 224 -5.48 -10.71 9.79
N ASP A 225 -5.88 -9.49 10.15
CA ASP A 225 -7.19 -8.96 9.76
C ASP A 225 -7.20 -8.69 8.25
N GLU A 226 -8.36 -8.93 7.63
CA GLU A 226 -8.61 -8.66 6.21
C GLU A 226 -9.96 -7.97 6.00
N ARG A 227 -10.05 -7.21 4.91
CA ARG A 227 -11.27 -6.54 4.45
C ARG A 227 -11.45 -6.77 2.96
N ALA A 228 -12.64 -7.16 2.55
CA ALA A 228 -13.05 -7.04 1.17
C ALA A 228 -13.52 -5.62 0.91
N VAL A 229 -13.06 -5.02 -0.18
CA VAL A 229 -13.37 -3.66 -0.60
C VAL A 229 -14.01 -3.73 -1.97
N ARG A 230 -15.20 -3.18 -2.09
CA ARG A 230 -15.95 -3.03 -3.34
C ARG A 230 -15.79 -1.60 -3.83
N ILE A 231 -15.43 -1.44 -5.09
CA ILE A 231 -15.14 -0.15 -5.73
C ILE A 231 -15.97 -0.06 -7.01
N MET A 232 -16.78 0.99 -7.13
CA MET A 232 -17.57 1.27 -8.32
C MET A 232 -16.78 2.14 -9.30
N LEU A 233 -16.15 1.51 -10.29
CA LEU A 233 -15.25 2.16 -11.24
C LEU A 233 -16.03 2.85 -12.37
N PRO A 234 -15.51 3.95 -12.92
CA PRO A 234 -16.13 4.62 -14.06
C PRO A 234 -16.08 3.76 -15.33
N ALA A 235 -17.19 3.74 -16.08
CA ALA A 235 -17.34 3.02 -17.35
C ALA A 235 -16.37 3.50 -18.43
N ALA A 236 -15.99 2.62 -19.35
CA ALA A 236 -15.30 3.01 -20.57
C ALA A 236 -16.22 3.85 -21.47
N GLY A 237 -15.75 5.01 -21.94
CA GLY A 237 -16.49 5.88 -22.86
C GLY A 237 -17.33 6.99 -22.21
N SER A 238 -17.25 7.20 -20.89
CA SER A 238 -17.88 8.36 -20.21
C SER A 238 -17.16 9.69 -20.45
N THR A 239 -16.33 9.81 -21.49
CA THR A 239 -15.81 11.10 -21.94
C THR A 239 -16.94 11.95 -22.47
N THR A 240 -17.33 12.97 -21.70
CA THR A 240 -18.21 14.05 -22.14
C THR A 240 -17.65 14.69 -23.41
N SER A 241 -18.20 14.32 -24.56
CA SER A 241 -18.03 15.09 -25.79
C SER A 241 -18.81 16.40 -25.63
N ASP A 242 -18.10 17.52 -25.63
CA ASP A 242 -18.72 18.84 -25.71
C ASP A 242 -19.58 18.95 -26.98
N GLY A 243 -20.87 19.23 -26.80
CA GLY A 243 -21.74 19.79 -27.84
C GLY A 243 -22.72 18.81 -28.50
N ALA A 244 -23.85 18.57 -27.84
CA ALA A 244 -25.19 18.61 -28.47
C ALA A 244 -26.26 18.47 -27.38
N GLU A 245 -27.01 19.54 -27.12
CA GLU A 245 -28.25 19.46 -26.34
C GLU A 245 -29.25 18.56 -27.09
N SER A 246 -29.56 17.41 -26.50
CA SER A 246 -30.83 16.72 -26.74
C SER A 246 -31.31 16.11 -25.43
N ALA A 247 -32.51 16.52 -25.04
CA ALA A 247 -33.15 16.16 -23.79
C ALA A 247 -33.53 14.67 -23.73
N SER A 248 -33.60 14.16 -22.50
CA SER A 248 -34.32 12.95 -22.09
C SER A 248 -33.70 11.59 -22.48
N SER A 249 -32.73 11.14 -21.70
CA SER A 249 -32.87 9.84 -21.00
C SER A 249 -31.94 9.83 -19.78
N SER A 250 -32.47 9.41 -18.62
CA SER A 250 -31.67 9.05 -17.45
C SER A 250 -30.89 7.78 -17.78
N THR A 251 -29.80 7.91 -18.51
CA THR A 251 -28.80 6.86 -18.65
C THR A 251 -27.99 6.90 -17.37
N THR A 252 -28.33 6.03 -16.42
CA THR A 252 -27.43 5.68 -15.33
C THR A 252 -26.09 5.32 -15.94
N GLU A 253 -25.06 6.14 -15.68
CA GLU A 253 -23.68 5.79 -16.03
C GLU A 253 -23.42 4.40 -15.47
N LYS A 254 -23.10 3.44 -16.33
CA LYS A 254 -22.89 2.05 -15.92
C LYS A 254 -21.56 1.93 -15.21
N GLU A 255 -21.53 2.21 -13.92
CA GLU A 255 -20.35 1.91 -13.09
C GLU A 255 -20.04 0.41 -13.13
N VAL A 256 -18.75 0.08 -13.09
CA VAL A 256 -18.24 -1.28 -13.15
C VAL A 256 -17.66 -1.65 -11.79
N GLU A 257 -18.19 -2.70 -11.18
CA GLU A 257 -17.71 -3.18 -9.89
C GLU A 257 -16.33 -3.85 -10.01
N ALA A 258 -15.43 -3.49 -9.11
CA ALA A 258 -14.21 -4.23 -8.81
C ALA A 258 -14.14 -4.57 -7.32
N GLN A 259 -13.45 -5.66 -6.99
CA GLN A 259 -13.21 -6.04 -5.60
C GLN A 259 -11.75 -6.34 -5.31
N LEU A 260 -11.29 -5.87 -4.15
CA LEU A 260 -9.97 -6.15 -3.60
C LEU A 260 -10.12 -6.74 -2.21
N ARG A 261 -9.21 -7.63 -1.81
CA ARG A 261 -9.00 -8.01 -0.41
C ARG A 261 -7.73 -7.35 0.10
N VAL A 262 -7.86 -6.56 1.15
CA VAL A 262 -6.76 -5.89 1.83
C VAL A 262 -6.49 -6.63 3.14
N THR A 263 -5.33 -7.26 3.27
CA THR A 263 -4.93 -7.99 4.48
C THR A 263 -3.74 -7.29 5.14
N CYS A 264 -3.90 -6.92 6.40
CA CYS A 264 -2.81 -6.44 7.24
C CYS A 264 -1.94 -7.64 7.63
N THR A 265 -0.64 -7.59 7.35
CA THR A 265 0.29 -8.69 7.60
C THR A 265 1.44 -8.24 8.51
N PRO A 266 2.10 -9.17 9.20
CA PRO A 266 3.16 -8.78 10.11
C PRO A 266 4.40 -8.24 9.39
N SER A 267 5.09 -7.32 10.09
CA SER A 267 6.40 -6.77 9.72
C SER A 267 7.26 -6.69 10.99
N GLN A 268 8.58 -6.69 10.86
CA GLN A 268 9.50 -6.43 11.96
C GLN A 268 9.98 -4.96 11.92
N HIS A 269 9.32 -4.08 12.66
CA HIS A 269 9.66 -2.65 12.70
C HIS A 269 9.20 -2.01 14.02
N VAL A 270 9.05 -0.69 14.04
CA VAL A 270 8.52 0.10 15.18
C VAL A 270 7.57 1.19 14.71
N SER A 271 7.01 1.92 15.66
CA SER A 271 6.21 3.13 15.42
C SER A 271 6.60 4.23 16.40
N GLY A 272 6.28 5.47 16.07
CA GLY A 272 6.41 6.65 16.93
C GLY A 272 6.51 7.95 16.12
N ARG A 273 5.75 8.97 16.50
CA ARG A 273 5.81 10.33 15.90
C ARG A 273 6.26 11.39 16.88
N GLY A 274 6.26 11.10 18.17
CA GLY A 274 6.65 12.00 19.25
C GLY A 274 7.52 11.32 20.31
N PRO A 275 7.90 12.05 21.36
CA PRO A 275 8.82 11.54 22.37
C PRO A 275 8.26 10.41 23.25
N PHE A 276 6.94 10.20 23.28
CA PHE A 276 6.28 9.28 24.24
C PHE A 276 5.28 8.30 23.62
N ASP A 277 5.18 8.23 22.29
CA ASP A 277 4.22 7.38 21.59
C ASP A 277 4.86 6.15 20.92
N ARG A 278 6.16 5.93 21.15
CA ARG A 278 6.87 4.78 20.59
C ARG A 278 6.17 3.48 21.00
N TRP A 279 5.96 2.60 20.02
CA TRP A 279 5.24 1.32 20.20
C TRP A 279 3.74 1.43 20.52
N GLY A 280 3.18 2.65 20.54
CA GLY A 280 1.77 2.89 20.83
C GLY A 280 0.83 2.58 19.67
N ALA A 281 1.37 2.56 18.45
CA ALA A 281 0.67 2.13 17.24
C ALA A 281 1.34 0.90 16.61
N LEU A 282 0.56 0.10 15.91
CA LEU A 282 1.07 -1.06 15.20
C LEU A 282 1.74 -0.59 13.88
N TRP A 283 2.70 -1.37 13.40
CA TRP A 283 3.32 -1.28 12.07
C TRP A 283 2.96 -2.55 11.30
N ALA A 284 2.92 -2.50 9.97
CA ALA A 284 2.48 -3.63 9.17
C ALA A 284 3.12 -3.66 7.77
N ALA A 285 3.17 -4.86 7.22
CA ALA A 285 3.20 -5.09 5.79
C ALA A 285 1.75 -5.35 5.29
N TRP A 286 1.52 -5.36 3.99
CA TRP A 286 0.18 -5.53 3.42
C TRP A 286 0.18 -6.52 2.27
N ALA A 287 -0.80 -7.43 2.27
CA ALA A 287 -1.10 -8.29 1.13
C ALA A 287 -2.41 -7.83 0.49
N ILE A 288 -2.39 -7.63 -0.83
CA ILE A 288 -3.55 -7.18 -1.61
C ILE A 288 -3.87 -8.23 -2.67
N GLU A 289 -5.08 -8.77 -2.62
CA GLU A 289 -5.59 -9.74 -3.60
C GLU A 289 -6.69 -9.10 -4.45
N GLU A 290 -6.59 -9.20 -5.77
CA GLU A 290 -7.71 -8.95 -6.67
C GLU A 290 -8.74 -10.06 -6.51
N LEU A 291 -10.00 -9.70 -6.32
CA LEU A 291 -11.10 -10.67 -6.31
C LEU A 291 -11.83 -10.54 -7.64
N LEU A 292 -11.98 -11.67 -8.34
CA LEU A 292 -12.64 -11.74 -9.62
C LEU A 292 -14.09 -12.21 -9.45
N PRO A 293 -15.02 -11.73 -10.30
CA PRO A 293 -16.38 -12.24 -10.31
C PRO A 293 -16.37 -13.74 -10.67
N PRO A 294 -17.38 -14.51 -10.25
CA PRO A 294 -17.51 -15.88 -10.73
C PRO A 294 -17.62 -15.87 -12.26
N ALA A 295 -16.98 -16.85 -12.90
CA ALA A 295 -17.14 -17.05 -14.33
C ALA A 295 -18.62 -17.21 -14.65
N ALA A 296 -19.11 -16.53 -15.69
CA ALA A 296 -20.48 -16.71 -16.16
C ALA A 296 -20.67 -18.21 -16.46
N SER A 297 -21.65 -18.85 -15.83
CA SER A 297 -22.01 -20.22 -16.19
C SER A 297 -22.40 -20.21 -17.66
N SER A 298 -21.73 -21.02 -18.47
CA SER A 298 -22.23 -21.36 -19.79
C SER A 298 -23.45 -22.24 -19.59
N ASP A 299 -24.61 -21.64 -19.36
CA ASP A 299 -25.88 -22.35 -19.28
C ASP A 299 -26.24 -22.85 -20.69
N SER A 300 -25.74 -24.04 -21.03
CA SER A 300 -26.27 -24.88 -22.09
C SER A 300 -26.61 -26.25 -21.50
N ASP A 301 -27.52 -26.29 -20.53
CA ASP A 301 -28.28 -27.51 -20.25
C ASP A 301 -29.66 -27.20 -19.65
N ALA A 302 -30.55 -26.71 -20.51
CA ALA A 302 -31.98 -26.64 -20.21
C ALA A 302 -32.61 -28.01 -20.43
N SER A 303 -32.44 -28.94 -19.48
CA SER A 303 -33.34 -30.11 -19.39
C SER A 303 -33.31 -30.82 -18.03
N GLN A 304 -33.87 -30.21 -16.99
CA GLN A 304 -34.50 -30.97 -15.90
C GLN A 304 -35.80 -30.31 -15.41
N PRO A 305 -36.90 -31.08 -15.27
CA PRO A 305 -38.17 -30.56 -14.75
C PRO A 305 -38.12 -30.40 -13.22
N PRO A 306 -38.93 -29.49 -12.65
CA PRO A 306 -38.88 -29.16 -11.23
C PRO A 306 -39.41 -30.30 -10.35
N PRO A 307 -38.81 -30.58 -9.17
CA PRO A 307 -39.40 -31.48 -8.19
C PRO A 307 -40.59 -30.83 -7.48
N GLN A 308 -41.59 -31.66 -7.19
CA GLN A 308 -42.87 -31.28 -6.61
C GLN A 308 -42.78 -30.79 -5.16
N THR A 309 -43.64 -29.81 -4.89
CA THR A 309 -43.91 -29.11 -3.64
C THR A 309 -44.29 -30.05 -2.49
N GLN A 310 -43.68 -29.88 -1.31
CA GLN A 310 -44.28 -30.29 -0.04
C GLN A 310 -44.48 -29.07 0.86
N THR A 311 -45.73 -28.90 1.26
CA THR A 311 -46.28 -27.91 2.18
C THR A 311 -45.79 -28.17 3.60
N GLN A 312 -45.14 -27.19 4.23
CA GLN A 312 -45.15 -27.05 5.68
C GLN A 312 -45.44 -25.60 6.07
N THR A 313 -46.52 -25.47 6.84
CA THR A 313 -46.96 -24.28 7.58
C THR A 313 -46.03 -24.00 8.75
N GLN A 314 -45.60 -22.75 8.96
CA GLN A 314 -45.65 -22.09 10.28
C GLN A 314 -45.25 -20.60 10.29
N SER A 315 -46.11 -19.86 10.99
CA SER A 315 -45.91 -18.65 11.81
C SER A 315 -45.26 -17.39 11.22
N SER A 316 -46.12 -16.37 11.11
CA SER A 316 -45.84 -14.95 10.92
C SER A 316 -45.14 -14.29 12.11
N ALA A 317 -44.02 -13.62 11.86
CA ALA A 317 -43.52 -12.53 12.69
C ALA A 317 -42.96 -11.42 11.76
N SER A 318 -43.57 -10.24 11.83
CA SER A 318 -43.24 -9.06 11.03
C SER A 318 -41.94 -8.42 11.53
N SER A 319 -40.93 -8.34 10.66
CA SER A 319 -39.72 -7.53 10.85
C SER A 319 -39.77 -6.28 9.95
N PRO A 320 -39.15 -5.15 10.35
CA PRO A 320 -39.18 -3.89 9.61
C PRO A 320 -38.40 -3.97 8.28
N PRO A 321 -38.59 -3.03 7.35
CA PRO A 321 -37.98 -3.09 6.02
C PRO A 321 -36.47 -2.81 6.12
N GLY A 322 -35.69 -3.88 6.34
CA GLY A 322 -34.27 -3.90 6.01
C GLY A 322 -34.11 -4.07 4.51
N THR A 323 -33.25 -3.28 3.90
CA THR A 323 -32.80 -3.44 2.52
C THR A 323 -32.22 -4.84 2.34
N SER A 324 -33.04 -5.73 1.78
CA SER A 324 -32.63 -7.06 1.31
C SER A 324 -31.69 -6.88 0.12
N PHE A 325 -30.39 -6.82 0.39
CA PHE A 325 -29.40 -7.04 -0.65
C PHE A 325 -29.52 -8.51 -1.09
N ALA A 326 -29.83 -8.71 -2.37
CA ALA A 326 -29.80 -10.01 -3.00
C ALA A 326 -28.45 -10.68 -2.68
N ALA A 327 -28.47 -11.96 -2.30
CA ALA A 327 -27.28 -12.76 -2.07
C ALA A 327 -26.36 -12.65 -3.29
N SER A 328 -25.33 -11.80 -3.17
CA SER A 328 -24.42 -11.51 -4.27
C SER A 328 -23.58 -12.74 -4.54
N SER A 329 -23.36 -13.00 -5.83
CA SER A 329 -22.36 -13.93 -6.33
C SER A 329 -21.07 -13.82 -5.50
N VAL A 330 -20.54 -14.90 -4.95
CA VAL A 330 -19.35 -14.85 -4.09
C VAL A 330 -18.10 -14.62 -4.96
N TRP A 331 -17.53 -13.41 -4.93
CA TRP A 331 -16.25 -13.06 -5.56
C TRP A 331 -15.11 -13.71 -4.78
N SER A 332 -14.78 -14.95 -5.15
CA SER A 332 -13.81 -15.80 -4.42
C SER A 332 -12.59 -16.18 -5.24
N THR A 333 -12.65 -16.07 -6.56
CA THR A 333 -11.50 -16.36 -7.43
C THR A 333 -10.48 -15.24 -7.26
N VAL A 334 -9.25 -15.60 -6.91
CA VAL A 334 -8.18 -14.61 -6.72
C VAL A 334 -7.45 -14.38 -8.03
N GLY A 335 -7.38 -13.11 -8.44
CA GLY A 335 -6.58 -12.61 -9.56
C GLY A 335 -5.17 -12.25 -9.11
N LYS A 336 -4.72 -11.03 -9.44
CA LYS A 336 -3.38 -10.54 -9.10
C LYS A 336 -3.17 -10.39 -7.59
N LYS A 337 -1.95 -10.71 -7.13
CA LYS A 337 -1.52 -10.56 -5.74
C LYS A 337 -0.30 -9.67 -5.60
N LEU A 338 -0.36 -8.70 -4.69
CA LEU A 338 0.74 -7.81 -4.35
C LEU A 338 1.07 -7.92 -2.87
N PHE A 339 2.36 -7.96 -2.54
CA PHE A 339 2.86 -7.75 -1.19
C PHE A 339 3.56 -6.40 -1.09
N PHE A 340 3.19 -5.57 -0.12
CA PHE A 340 3.86 -4.33 0.22
C PHE A 340 4.50 -4.48 1.60
N ALA A 341 5.83 -4.54 1.66
CA ALA A 341 6.53 -4.83 2.91
C ALA A 341 6.47 -3.69 3.93
N GLY A 342 6.20 -2.45 3.49
CA GLY A 342 6.47 -1.25 4.26
C GLY A 342 7.96 -1.19 4.65
N ASP A 343 8.23 -0.58 5.80
CA ASP A 343 9.53 -0.73 6.46
C ASP A 343 9.58 -1.97 7.32
N THR A 344 10.67 -2.71 7.16
CA THR A 344 10.84 -3.96 7.87
C THR A 344 12.30 -4.38 7.94
N GLY A 345 12.69 -4.95 9.07
CA GLY A 345 13.87 -5.78 9.21
C GLY A 345 13.53 -7.23 8.86
N TYR A 346 14.54 -8.00 8.50
CA TYR A 346 14.39 -9.45 8.34
C TYR A 346 15.00 -10.21 9.52
N ARG A 347 16.05 -9.66 10.12
CA ARG A 347 16.82 -10.23 11.21
C ARG A 347 17.59 -9.15 11.94
N THR A 348 18.07 -9.42 13.14
CA THR A 348 19.03 -8.54 13.81
C THR A 348 20.41 -9.14 13.68
N VAL A 349 21.39 -8.34 13.26
CA VAL A 349 22.80 -8.68 13.17
C VAL A 349 23.56 -7.71 14.08
N HIS A 350 24.28 -8.22 15.07
CA HIS A 350 25.18 -7.43 15.92
C HIS A 350 26.63 -7.52 15.41
N ASP A 351 27.50 -6.67 15.95
CA ASP A 351 28.93 -6.69 15.60
C ASP A 351 29.55 -8.06 15.86
N GLY A 352 30.28 -8.58 14.87
CA GLY A 352 30.98 -9.87 14.93
C GLY A 352 30.10 -11.11 14.72
N GLU A 353 28.79 -10.95 14.53
CA GLU A 353 27.91 -12.06 14.19
C GLU A 353 27.99 -12.43 12.71
N ASP A 354 27.86 -13.72 12.44
CA ASP A 354 27.66 -14.24 11.10
C ASP A 354 26.19 -14.04 10.70
N GLU A 355 25.95 -13.11 9.79
CA GLU A 355 24.61 -12.73 9.33
C GLU A 355 23.80 -13.92 8.82
N ASP A 356 24.43 -14.96 8.27
CA ASP A 356 23.75 -16.15 7.77
C ASP A 356 23.31 -17.13 8.87
N LYS A 357 23.75 -16.94 10.11
CA LYS A 357 23.46 -17.83 11.24
C LYS A 357 22.50 -17.25 12.28
N VAL A 358 22.17 -15.96 12.18
CA VAL A 358 21.23 -15.33 13.12
C VAL A 358 19.77 -15.70 12.80
N PRO A 359 18.85 -15.68 13.79
CA PRO A 359 17.43 -15.95 13.56
C PRO A 359 16.80 -14.94 12.59
N VAL A 360 15.88 -15.42 11.75
CA VAL A 360 15.14 -14.62 10.76
C VAL A 360 13.65 -14.55 11.10
N CYS A 361 12.98 -13.50 10.64
CA CYS A 361 11.57 -13.26 10.92
C CYS A 361 10.71 -14.29 10.15
N PRO A 362 9.97 -15.17 10.84
CA PRO A 362 9.18 -16.22 10.18
C PRO A 362 7.91 -15.67 9.50
N ALA A 363 7.53 -14.42 9.77
CA ALA A 363 6.29 -13.85 9.26
C ALA A 363 6.23 -13.84 7.72
N PHE A 364 7.35 -13.59 7.05
CA PHE A 364 7.39 -13.54 5.58
C PHE A 364 7.12 -14.91 4.95
N ALA A 365 7.68 -15.98 5.54
CA ALA A 365 7.39 -17.35 5.10
C ALA A 365 5.91 -17.70 5.35
N GLN A 366 5.35 -17.29 6.50
CA GLN A 366 3.93 -17.45 6.81
C GLN A 366 3.03 -16.71 5.82
N VAL A 367 3.43 -15.52 5.35
CA VAL A 367 2.75 -14.81 4.26
C VAL A 367 2.80 -15.65 2.99
N GLY A 368 3.98 -16.12 2.55
CA GLY A 368 4.10 -16.94 1.35
C GLY A 368 3.33 -18.27 1.42
N GLU A 369 3.22 -18.87 2.59
CA GLU A 369 2.38 -20.05 2.85
C GLU A 369 0.89 -19.73 2.78
N ARG A 370 0.44 -18.69 3.50
CA ARG A 370 -0.98 -18.31 3.57
C ARG A 370 -1.55 -17.97 2.20
N PHE A 371 -0.82 -17.16 1.43
CA PHE A 371 -1.33 -16.65 0.15
C PHE A 371 -0.95 -17.56 -1.03
N GLY A 372 -0.11 -18.59 -0.83
CA GLY A 372 0.37 -19.43 -1.91
C GLY A 372 1.29 -18.69 -2.89
N GLY A 373 1.95 -17.63 -2.42
CA GLY A 373 2.82 -16.75 -3.22
C GLY A 373 2.16 -15.46 -3.73
N MET A 374 2.98 -14.62 -4.33
CA MET A 374 2.63 -13.27 -4.79
C MET A 374 3.06 -13.06 -6.25
N ASP A 375 2.35 -12.23 -7.01
CA ASP A 375 2.82 -11.86 -8.35
C ASP A 375 3.92 -10.79 -8.26
N ALA A 376 3.82 -9.85 -7.32
CA ALA A 376 4.88 -8.90 -7.02
C ALA A 376 5.02 -8.61 -5.52
N ALA A 377 6.20 -8.18 -5.12
CA ALA A 377 6.52 -7.65 -3.81
C ALA A 377 7.25 -6.31 -3.92
N LEU A 378 6.73 -5.28 -3.27
CA LEU A 378 7.40 -4.00 -3.08
C LEU A 378 8.28 -4.11 -1.82
N LEU A 379 9.60 -3.97 -1.98
CA LEU A 379 10.58 -4.37 -0.96
C LEU A 379 11.58 -3.24 -0.67
N PRO A 380 11.79 -2.85 0.60
CA PRO A 380 12.78 -1.85 0.96
C PRO A 380 14.18 -2.41 0.75
N ILE A 381 15.09 -1.58 0.22
CA ILE A 381 16.50 -1.94 0.03
C ILE A 381 17.47 -0.94 0.66
N GLY A 382 16.99 0.17 1.20
CA GLY A 382 17.78 1.23 1.85
C GLY A 382 17.62 1.27 3.36
N ALA A 383 18.21 2.28 4.00
CA ALA A 383 18.15 2.55 5.43
C ALA A 383 18.78 1.46 6.33
N TYR A 384 19.69 0.64 5.80
CA TYR A 384 20.19 -0.56 6.50
C TYR A 384 21.56 -0.40 7.17
N GLY A 385 22.29 0.69 6.91
CA GLY A 385 23.71 0.84 7.26
C GLY A 385 23.99 1.72 8.49
N PRO A 386 24.75 1.27 9.50
CA PRO A 386 25.41 -0.03 9.60
C PRO A 386 24.46 -1.12 10.10
N ARG A 387 24.70 -2.37 9.67
CA ARG A 387 23.88 -3.55 10.02
C ARG A 387 23.75 -3.73 11.54
N ALA A 388 24.83 -3.53 12.29
CA ALA A 388 24.86 -3.61 13.75
C ALA A 388 23.78 -2.76 14.44
N MET A 389 23.41 -1.63 13.83
CA MET A 389 22.46 -0.67 14.40
C MET A 389 21.06 -0.79 13.85
N TRP A 390 20.92 -1.04 12.54
CA TRP A 390 19.62 -0.87 11.86
C TRP A 390 19.01 -2.17 11.35
N SER A 391 19.73 -3.30 11.35
CA SER A 391 19.23 -4.57 10.82
C SER A 391 17.92 -5.04 11.47
N ASN A 392 17.75 -4.78 12.77
CA ASN A 392 16.52 -5.12 13.47
C ASN A 392 15.26 -4.39 12.94
N LEU A 393 15.44 -3.28 12.21
CA LEU A 393 14.36 -2.43 11.69
C LEU A 393 14.32 -2.33 10.16
N HIS A 394 15.45 -2.50 9.49
CA HIS A 394 15.61 -2.28 8.05
C HIS A 394 16.33 -3.44 7.38
N ALA A 395 15.68 -3.98 6.34
CA ALA A 395 16.20 -5.01 5.47
C ALA A 395 17.35 -4.46 4.63
N SER A 396 18.46 -5.21 4.57
CA SER A 396 19.47 -4.99 3.53
C SER A 396 18.95 -5.49 2.16
N PRO A 397 19.61 -5.16 1.04
CA PRO A 397 19.30 -5.76 -0.25
C PRO A 397 19.33 -7.30 -0.24
N SER A 398 20.23 -7.90 0.55
CA SER A 398 20.28 -9.36 0.72
C SER A 398 19.05 -9.91 1.47
N ASP A 399 18.55 -9.16 2.46
CA ASP A 399 17.32 -9.50 3.17
C ASP A 399 16.09 -9.33 2.28
N ALA A 400 16.05 -8.27 1.47
CA ALA A 400 14.96 -8.03 0.53
C ALA A 400 14.79 -9.22 -0.43
N ILE A 401 15.89 -9.79 -0.94
CA ILE A 401 15.85 -11.01 -1.76
C ILE A 401 15.31 -12.21 -0.98
N ARG A 402 15.65 -12.34 0.32
CA ARG A 402 15.11 -13.42 1.15
C ARG A 402 13.63 -13.24 1.44
N ILE A 403 13.19 -12.01 1.73
CA ILE A 403 11.78 -11.67 1.90
C ILE A 403 11.03 -12.02 0.60
N MET A 404 11.54 -11.63 -0.57
CA MET A 404 10.96 -11.98 -1.88
C MET A 404 10.74 -13.49 -2.01
N LYS A 405 11.74 -14.29 -1.66
CA LYS A 405 11.68 -15.77 -1.69
C LYS A 405 10.69 -16.34 -0.66
N ASP A 406 10.70 -15.83 0.56
CA ASP A 406 9.85 -16.28 1.66
C ASP A 406 8.37 -15.99 1.39
N VAL A 407 8.05 -14.81 0.84
CA VAL A 407 6.68 -14.50 0.39
C VAL A 407 6.34 -15.16 -0.96
N LYS A 408 7.29 -15.87 -1.57
CA LYS A 408 7.19 -16.55 -2.87
C LYS A 408 6.70 -15.60 -3.98
N ALA A 409 7.25 -14.39 -4.00
CA ALA A 409 6.95 -13.41 -5.03
C ALA A 409 7.66 -13.75 -6.35
N LYS A 410 6.95 -13.64 -7.47
CA LYS A 410 7.53 -13.81 -8.81
C LYS A 410 8.40 -12.61 -9.19
N LYS A 411 8.01 -11.40 -8.75
CA LYS A 411 8.76 -10.16 -8.98
C LYS A 411 9.01 -9.38 -7.69
N GLY A 412 10.21 -8.84 -7.52
CA GLY A 412 10.56 -7.82 -6.54
C GLY A 412 10.63 -6.44 -7.20
N LEU A 413 10.16 -5.42 -6.49
CA LEU A 413 10.25 -4.02 -6.89
C LEU A 413 10.89 -3.24 -5.75
N ALA A 414 12.07 -2.68 -5.99
CA ALA A 414 12.82 -1.97 -4.96
C ALA A 414 12.14 -0.66 -4.52
N MET A 415 12.29 -0.33 -3.25
CA MET A 415 11.86 0.95 -2.65
C MET A 415 12.74 1.33 -1.46
N HIS A 416 12.38 2.44 -0.79
CA HIS A 416 13.00 2.95 0.44
C HIS A 416 14.47 3.35 0.30
N TRP A 417 14.88 3.67 -0.93
CA TRP A 417 16.22 4.15 -1.25
C TRP A 417 16.14 5.36 -2.18
N GLY A 418 17.25 6.07 -2.34
CA GLY A 418 17.36 7.08 -3.38
C GLY A 418 16.61 8.39 -3.13
N THR A 419 16.02 8.61 -1.94
CA THR A 419 15.24 9.83 -1.63
C THR A 419 15.86 10.68 -0.53
N TRP A 420 16.07 10.10 0.66
CA TRP A 420 16.65 10.76 1.84
C TRP A 420 17.89 10.01 2.33
N VAL A 421 18.79 10.72 3.00
CA VAL A 421 19.87 10.11 3.76
C VAL A 421 19.36 9.86 5.18
N LEU A 422 18.87 8.65 5.43
CA LEU A 422 18.31 8.26 6.74
C LEU A 422 19.35 7.61 7.67
N THR A 423 20.39 7.02 7.06
CA THR A 423 21.40 6.19 7.71
C THR A 423 22.75 6.42 7.02
N THR A 424 23.74 5.54 7.23
CA THR A 424 25.14 5.81 6.84
C THR A 424 25.60 5.13 5.56
N GLU A 425 24.84 4.22 4.97
CA GLU A 425 25.24 3.61 3.70
C GLU A 425 25.33 4.67 2.58
N PRO A 426 26.29 4.57 1.65
CA PRO A 426 26.34 5.45 0.48
C PRO A 426 25.03 5.38 -0.30
N VAL A 427 24.51 6.52 -0.75
CA VAL A 427 23.15 6.60 -1.34
C VAL A 427 22.93 5.76 -2.59
N MET A 428 24.00 5.43 -3.33
CA MET A 428 23.96 4.57 -4.53
C MET A 428 24.31 3.11 -4.24
N GLU A 429 24.73 2.78 -3.02
CA GLU A 429 25.07 1.40 -2.64
C GLU A 429 23.86 0.44 -2.72
N PRO A 430 22.63 0.81 -2.31
CA PRO A 430 21.49 -0.12 -2.32
C PRO A 430 21.24 -0.85 -3.65
N PRO A 431 21.10 -0.19 -4.82
CA PRO A 431 20.88 -0.88 -6.10
C PRO A 431 22.12 -1.67 -6.57
N GLU A 432 23.33 -1.21 -6.28
CA GLU A 432 24.57 -1.90 -6.62
C GLU A 432 24.72 -3.20 -5.83
N LEU A 433 24.47 -3.13 -4.52
CA LEU A 433 24.48 -4.27 -3.63
C LEU A 433 23.34 -5.24 -3.98
N LEU A 434 22.13 -4.73 -4.28
CA LEU A 434 21.02 -5.59 -4.72
C LEU A 434 21.41 -6.42 -5.95
N ARG A 435 21.97 -5.80 -6.99
CA ARG A 435 22.41 -6.51 -8.20
C ARG A 435 23.43 -7.61 -7.86
N LYS A 436 24.42 -7.30 -7.01
CA LYS A 436 25.42 -8.28 -6.57
C LYS A 436 24.79 -9.44 -5.79
N GLU A 437 23.85 -9.17 -4.91
CA GLU A 437 23.18 -10.21 -4.11
C GLU A 437 22.18 -11.03 -4.96
N CYS A 438 21.51 -10.43 -5.94
CA CYS A 438 20.67 -11.15 -6.91
C CYS A 438 21.48 -12.19 -7.68
N LEU A 439 22.65 -11.79 -8.20
CA LEU A 439 23.57 -12.69 -8.91
C LEU A 439 23.99 -13.89 -8.03
N LYS A 440 24.34 -13.64 -6.75
CA LYS A 440 24.68 -14.70 -5.80
C LYS A 440 23.48 -15.63 -5.50
N ALA A 441 22.29 -15.05 -5.43
CA ALA A 441 21.06 -15.75 -5.06
C ALA A 441 20.36 -16.43 -6.24
N GLY A 442 20.88 -16.29 -7.47
CA GLY A 442 20.30 -16.81 -8.71
C GLY A 442 19.02 -16.09 -9.17
N VAL A 443 18.77 -14.88 -8.68
CA VAL A 443 17.62 -14.04 -9.08
C VAL A 443 17.99 -13.27 -10.34
N GLN A 444 17.16 -13.36 -11.38
CA GLN A 444 17.42 -12.69 -12.65
C GLN A 444 17.14 -11.17 -12.56
N ASP A 445 17.75 -10.40 -13.47
CA ASP A 445 17.60 -8.93 -13.50
C ASP A 445 16.13 -8.49 -13.72
N ASP A 446 15.31 -9.29 -14.40
CA ASP A 446 13.89 -9.03 -14.63
C ASP A 446 12.96 -9.55 -13.52
N GLU A 447 13.51 -10.31 -12.57
CA GLU A 447 12.80 -10.81 -11.38
C GLU A 447 12.88 -9.84 -10.20
N PHE A 448 13.94 -9.03 -10.06
CA PHE A 448 14.00 -7.98 -9.04
C PHE A 448 14.41 -6.64 -9.67
N LEU A 449 13.40 -5.82 -9.92
CA LEU A 449 13.53 -4.55 -10.62
C LEU A 449 13.88 -3.40 -9.66
N VAL A 450 14.73 -2.50 -10.15
CA VAL A 450 15.03 -1.21 -9.54
C VAL A 450 14.50 -0.12 -10.48
N PRO A 451 13.23 0.28 -10.37
CA PRO A 451 12.68 1.30 -11.25
C PRO A 451 13.31 2.67 -11.00
N GLY A 452 13.32 3.53 -12.02
CA GLY A 452 13.57 4.97 -11.88
C GLY A 452 12.39 5.70 -11.25
N LEU A 453 12.62 6.92 -10.76
CA LEU A 453 11.58 7.76 -10.18
C LEU A 453 10.56 8.15 -11.26
N GLY A 454 9.29 7.79 -11.04
CA GLY A 454 8.19 7.95 -11.99
C GLY A 454 8.11 6.83 -13.03
N GLU A 455 8.94 5.79 -12.95
CA GLU A 455 8.86 4.63 -13.82
C GLU A 455 7.74 3.67 -13.41
N THR A 456 7.03 3.13 -14.40
CA THR A 456 5.96 2.14 -14.24
C THR A 456 6.47 0.75 -14.61
N ALA A 457 6.47 -0.16 -13.65
CA ALA A 457 6.70 -1.59 -13.85
C ALA A 457 5.37 -2.36 -13.97
N PHE A 458 5.41 -3.51 -14.66
CA PHE A 458 4.23 -4.36 -14.90
C PHE A 458 4.43 -5.77 -14.33
N PHE A 459 3.38 -6.34 -13.74
CA PHE A 459 3.41 -7.68 -13.15
C PHE A 459 2.10 -8.48 -13.32
#